data_AF-A0AAD4JPW1-F1
#
_entry.id   AF-A0AAD4JPW1-F1
#
_cell.length_a   1.000
_cell.length_b   1.000
_cell.length_c   1.000
_cell.angle_alpha   90.00
_cell.angle_beta   90.00
_cell.angle_gamma   90.00
#
_symmetry.space_group_name_H-M   'P 1'
#
loop_
_entity.id
_entity.type
_entity.pdbx_description
1 polymer ?
#
loop_
_entity_poly.entity_id
_entity_poly.type
_entity_poly.pdbx_seq_one_letter_code
_entity_poly.pdbx_strand_id
1 'polypeptide(L)'
;MNNRSLTAEAAAQFRDGINLVLSRWAALRMAVENDWGGRDSLKKPQQLADDLFYLLTQSKEKVYIEDVEDVLDEFMLSLNTEIGDNSDEEVAEKLMVMHEECLEGNFDSINKLRETNPPTVSYTRQHNGDDDEDSEADDGDNAMIENNTSEMEVDAPQCQSSLNQKDTVCDETNMKEVPEVADGWTVVSSRRSKGRKK
;
A
#
# COMPACT_ATOMS: atom_id res chain seq x y z
N MET A 1 -7.77 27.82 33.94
CA MET A 1 -7.45 26.55 33.29
C MET A 1 -6.03 26.65 32.76
N ASN A 2 -5.12 25.77 33.18
CA ASN A 2 -3.76 25.76 32.65
C ASN A 2 -3.82 25.08 31.29
N ASN A 3 -3.70 25.86 30.21
CA ASN A 3 -3.48 25.30 28.87
C ASN A 3 -2.09 24.67 28.89
N ARG A 4 -2.01 23.35 29.09
CA ARG A 4 -0.76 22.62 28.94
C ARG A 4 -0.45 22.59 27.45
N SER A 5 0.55 23.38 27.04
CA SER A 5 1.04 23.39 25.67
C SER A 5 2.23 22.45 25.55
N LEU A 6 2.30 21.67 24.47
CA LEU A 6 3.49 20.86 24.19
C LEU A 6 4.72 21.76 23.99
N THR A 7 5.88 21.27 24.43
CA THR A 7 7.17 21.85 24.05
C THR A 7 7.45 21.55 22.58
N ALA A 8 8.35 22.29 21.94
CA ALA A 8 8.71 22.06 20.54
C ALA A 8 9.26 20.65 20.28
N GLU A 9 9.99 20.10 21.25
CA GLU A 9 10.50 18.73 21.21
C GLU A 9 9.36 17.71 21.32
N ALA A 10 8.46 17.89 22.30
CA ALA A 10 7.32 16.99 22.48
C ALA A 10 6.38 17.02 21.27
N ALA A 11 6.17 18.20 20.67
CA ALA A 11 5.40 18.35 19.44
C ALA A 11 6.02 17.59 18.26
N ALA A 12 7.34 17.63 18.11
CA ALA A 12 8.03 16.87 17.06
C ALA A 12 7.89 15.35 17.28
N GLN A 13 8.12 14.87 18.51
CA GLN A 13 7.94 13.47 18.87
C GLN A 13 6.49 13.01 18.65
N PHE A 14 5.53 13.83 19.03
CA PHE A 14 4.12 13.54 18.87
C PHE A 14 3.72 13.44 17.40
N ARG A 15 4.20 14.35 16.55
CA ARG A 15 3.96 14.29 15.10
C ARG A 15 4.55 13.03 14.48
N ASP A 16 5.77 12.64 14.87
CA ASP A 16 6.37 11.39 14.44
C ASP A 16 5.54 10.18 14.90
N GLY A 17 5.04 10.23 16.14
CA GLY A 17 4.14 9.26 16.72
C GLY A 17 2.84 9.08 15.94
N ILE A 18 2.16 10.18 15.57
CA ILE A 18 0.94 10.14 14.74
C ILE A 18 1.24 9.42 13.42
N ASN A 19 2.31 9.81 12.74
CA ASN A 19 2.70 9.18 11.47
C ASN A 19 2.96 7.67 11.64
N LEU A 20 3.61 7.27 12.73
CA LEU A 20 3.85 5.86 13.04
C LEU A 20 2.53 5.09 13.27
N VAL A 21 1.58 5.65 14.01
CA VAL A 21 0.27 5.02 14.26
C VAL A 21 -0.48 4.84 12.94
N LEU A 22 -0.62 5.92 12.16
CA LEU A 22 -1.30 5.89 10.86
C LEU A 22 -0.64 4.91 9.89
N SER A 23 0.69 4.85 9.85
CA SER A 23 1.43 3.92 8.99
C SER A 23 1.20 2.44 9.33
N ARG A 24 0.64 2.13 10.52
CA ARG A 24 0.37 0.76 10.98
C ARG A 24 -1.11 0.43 10.98
N TRP A 25 -1.96 1.43 10.79
CA TRP A 25 -3.39 1.22 10.73
C TRP A 25 -3.76 0.47 9.44
N ALA A 26 -4.22 -0.77 9.61
CA ALA A 26 -4.44 -1.68 8.50
C ALA A 26 -5.47 -1.15 7.50
N ALA A 27 -6.58 -0.57 8.00
CA ALA A 27 -7.62 0.00 7.15
C ALA A 27 -7.07 1.12 6.25
N LEU A 28 -6.34 2.07 6.83
CA LEU A 28 -5.71 3.15 6.07
C LEU A 28 -4.69 2.64 5.05
N ARG A 29 -3.83 1.69 5.46
CA ARG A 29 -2.87 1.07 4.54
C ARG A 29 -3.55 0.40 3.35
N MET A 30 -4.59 -0.38 3.60
CA MET A 30 -5.35 -1.05 2.54
C MET A 30 -5.99 -0.04 1.59
N ALA A 31 -6.56 1.04 2.12
CA ALA A 31 -7.16 2.10 1.31
C ALA A 31 -6.14 2.80 0.41
N VAL A 32 -4.93 3.06 0.92
CA VAL A 32 -3.84 3.69 0.17
C VAL A 32 -3.22 2.74 -0.85
N GLU A 33 -2.92 1.49 -0.45
CA GLU A 33 -2.31 0.47 -1.31
C GLU A 33 -3.22 0.06 -2.48
N ASN A 34 -4.55 0.21 -2.33
CA ASN A 34 -5.52 -0.10 -3.39
C ASN A 34 -6.06 1.14 -4.11
N ASP A 35 -5.51 2.32 -3.88
CA ASP A 35 -5.94 3.59 -4.49
C ASP A 35 -7.45 3.87 -4.33
N TRP A 36 -8.06 3.46 -3.21
CA TRP A 36 -9.49 3.69 -2.95
C TRP A 36 -9.83 5.20 -2.87
N GLY A 37 -8.84 6.05 -2.60
CA GLY A 37 -8.92 7.51 -2.64
C GLY A 37 -8.56 8.17 -3.99
N GLY A 38 -8.31 7.41 -5.06
CA GLY A 38 -7.91 7.91 -6.36
C GLY A 38 -6.45 8.39 -6.44
N ARG A 39 -6.13 9.29 -7.38
CA ARG A 39 -4.74 9.70 -7.70
C ARG A 39 -3.97 10.36 -6.55
N ASP A 40 -4.68 10.90 -5.57
CA ASP A 40 -4.09 11.59 -4.41
C ASP A 40 -4.05 10.72 -3.15
N SER A 41 -4.37 9.43 -3.24
CA SER A 41 -4.36 8.47 -2.12
C SER A 41 -3.05 8.48 -1.32
N LEU A 42 -1.91 8.70 -1.98
CA LEU A 42 -0.60 8.73 -1.33
C LEU A 42 -0.33 10.00 -0.51
N LYS A 43 -1.03 11.10 -0.79
CA LYS A 43 -0.85 12.39 -0.08
C LYS A 43 -1.84 12.57 1.06
N LYS A 44 -3.01 11.94 0.94
CA LYS A 44 -4.09 12.03 1.93
C LYS A 44 -3.65 11.62 3.35
N PRO A 45 -2.85 10.55 3.59
CA PRO A 45 -2.41 10.19 4.94
C PRO A 45 -1.60 11.28 5.65
N GLN A 46 -0.84 12.07 4.89
CA GLN A 46 -0.09 13.21 5.46
C GLN A 46 -1.04 14.33 5.89
N GLN A 47 -2.12 14.55 5.14
CA GLN A 47 -3.17 15.51 5.50
C GLN A 47 -3.85 15.08 6.80
N LEU A 48 -4.23 13.80 6.91
CA LEU A 48 -4.79 13.26 8.15
C LEU A 48 -3.85 13.45 9.35
N ALA A 49 -2.54 13.21 9.16
CA ALA A 49 -1.57 13.40 10.23
C ALA A 49 -1.50 14.86 10.70
N ASP A 50 -1.57 15.81 9.78
CA ASP A 50 -1.54 17.24 10.09
C ASP A 50 -2.85 17.71 10.74
N ASP A 51 -4.00 17.19 10.30
CA ASP A 51 -5.32 17.49 10.87
C ASP A 51 -5.43 16.96 12.30
N LEU A 52 -5.00 15.73 12.56
CA LEU A 52 -4.95 15.14 13.90
C LEU A 52 -3.98 15.90 14.82
N PHE A 53 -2.81 16.27 14.29
CA PHE A 53 -1.86 17.08 15.05
C PHE A 53 -2.44 18.44 15.42
N TYR A 54 -3.12 19.11 14.49
CA TYR A 54 -3.77 20.38 14.74
C TYR A 54 -4.90 20.24 15.77
N LEU A 55 -5.76 19.23 15.62
CA LEU A 55 -6.86 18.94 16.55
C LEU A 55 -6.33 18.76 17.98
N LEU A 56 -5.30 17.95 18.17
CA LEU A 56 -4.81 17.60 19.50
C LEU A 56 -3.96 18.70 20.13
N THR A 57 -3.24 19.51 19.34
CA THR A 57 -2.30 20.50 19.88
C THR A 57 -2.81 21.95 19.91
N GLN A 58 -3.72 22.32 18.99
CA GLN A 58 -4.18 23.71 18.82
C GLN A 58 -5.63 23.93 19.24
N SER A 59 -6.36 22.86 19.58
CA SER A 59 -7.69 22.97 20.18
C SER A 59 -7.62 23.75 21.50
N LYS A 60 -8.53 24.72 21.65
CA LYS A 60 -8.70 25.50 22.88
C LYS A 60 -9.62 24.78 23.89
N GLU A 61 -10.36 23.81 23.40
CA GLU A 61 -11.31 23.00 24.14
C GLU A 61 -10.72 21.61 24.40
N LYS A 62 -11.23 20.92 25.40
CA LYS A 62 -10.82 19.56 25.68
C LYS A 62 -11.27 18.67 24.53
N VAL A 63 -10.31 18.09 23.81
CA VAL A 63 -10.59 17.06 22.81
C VAL A 63 -10.96 15.76 23.52
N TYR A 64 -12.04 15.14 23.07
CA TYR A 64 -12.50 13.83 23.51
C TYR A 64 -12.18 12.77 22.45
N ILE A 65 -12.27 11.49 22.83
CA ILE A 65 -11.90 10.39 21.95
C ILE A 65 -12.83 10.41 20.72
N GLU A 66 -14.11 10.69 20.94
CA GLU A 66 -15.14 10.82 19.91
C GLU A 66 -14.78 11.89 18.86
N ASP A 67 -14.17 13.00 19.26
CA ASP A 67 -13.74 14.05 18.30
C ASP A 67 -12.62 13.55 17.37
N VAL A 68 -11.76 12.66 17.88
CA VAL A 68 -10.66 12.07 17.10
C VAL A 68 -11.20 10.96 16.19
N GLU A 69 -12.13 10.15 16.69
CA GLU A 69 -12.84 9.13 15.91
C GLU A 69 -13.58 9.75 14.74
N ASP A 70 -14.35 10.83 14.96
CA ASP A 70 -15.08 11.53 13.91
C ASP A 70 -14.13 11.98 12.78
N VAL A 71 -12.94 12.51 13.11
CA VAL A 71 -11.93 12.90 12.10
C VAL A 71 -11.36 11.69 11.36
N LEU A 72 -11.15 10.57 12.05
CA LEU A 72 -10.64 9.33 11.44
C LEU A 72 -11.67 8.71 10.49
N ASP A 73 -12.93 8.63 10.91
CA ASP A 73 -14.04 8.08 10.12
C ASP A 73 -14.34 8.96 8.91
N GLU A 74 -14.51 10.27 9.09
CA GLU A 74 -14.73 11.22 7.98
C GLU A 74 -13.61 11.11 6.93
N PHE A 75 -12.36 10.97 7.39
CA PHE A 75 -11.23 10.81 6.49
C PHE A 75 -11.25 9.48 5.74
N MET A 76 -11.58 8.38 6.40
CA MET A 76 -11.69 7.06 5.78
C MET A 76 -12.85 6.98 4.78
N LEU A 77 -13.98 7.62 5.07
CA LEU A 77 -15.07 7.84 4.12
C LEU A 77 -14.59 8.63 2.89
N SER A 78 -13.69 9.62 3.07
CA SER A 78 -13.06 10.34 1.95
C SER A 78 -12.15 9.48 1.08
N LEU A 79 -11.71 8.34 1.61
CA LEU A 79 -11.00 7.26 0.89
C LEU A 79 -11.95 6.16 0.42
N ASN A 80 -13.27 6.41 0.45
CA ASN A 80 -14.31 5.46 0.07
C ASN A 80 -14.21 4.14 0.86
N THR A 81 -13.82 4.22 2.13
CA THR A 81 -13.64 3.10 3.05
C THR A 81 -14.54 3.29 4.26
N GLU A 82 -15.34 2.26 4.58
CA GLU A 82 -16.10 2.19 5.83
C GLU A 82 -15.34 1.32 6.83
N ILE A 83 -15.19 1.80 8.05
CA ILE A 83 -14.48 1.09 9.12
C ILE A 83 -15.52 0.27 9.88
N GLY A 84 -15.47 -1.05 9.75
CA GLY A 84 -16.42 -1.96 10.41
C GLY A 84 -15.82 -2.78 11.55
N ASP A 85 -14.51 -2.60 11.80
CA ASP A 85 -13.75 -3.35 12.80
C ASP A 85 -13.44 -2.53 14.06
N ASN A 86 -13.98 -1.31 14.16
CA ASN A 86 -13.81 -0.43 15.31
C ASN A 86 -12.34 -0.07 15.57
N SER A 87 -11.50 -0.12 14.53
CA SER A 87 -10.07 0.16 14.59
C SER A 87 -9.74 1.65 14.65
N ASP A 88 -10.69 2.50 14.26
CA ASP A 88 -10.72 3.95 14.50
C ASP A 88 -10.71 4.29 15.98
N GLU A 89 -11.56 3.66 16.81
CA GLU A 89 -11.56 3.85 18.27
C GLU A 89 -10.20 3.46 18.87
N GLU A 90 -9.65 2.30 18.49
CA GLU A 90 -8.33 1.86 18.98
C GLU A 90 -7.20 2.83 18.59
N VAL A 91 -7.26 3.40 17.38
CA VAL A 91 -6.30 4.40 16.91
C VAL A 91 -6.48 5.71 17.66
N ALA A 92 -7.71 6.18 17.85
CA ALA A 92 -8.05 7.40 18.58
C ALA A 92 -7.56 7.34 20.04
N GLU A 93 -7.85 6.24 20.74
CA GLU A 93 -7.35 5.99 22.10
C GLU A 93 -5.82 6.08 22.17
N LYS A 94 -5.14 5.47 21.20
CA LYS A 94 -3.68 5.46 21.16
C LYS A 94 -3.09 6.85 20.97
N LEU A 95 -3.70 7.65 20.09
CA LEU A 95 -3.31 9.03 19.86
C LEU A 95 -3.53 9.89 21.11
N MET A 96 -4.63 9.69 21.82
CA MET A 96 -4.93 10.38 23.07
C MET A 96 -3.93 10.07 24.18
N VAL A 97 -3.59 8.78 24.36
CA VAL A 97 -2.57 8.36 25.34
C VAL A 97 -1.22 9.00 25.02
N MET A 98 -0.79 8.92 23.75
CA MET A 98 0.47 9.52 23.31
C MET A 98 0.50 11.03 23.49
N HIS A 99 -0.63 11.71 23.28
CA HIS A 99 -0.76 13.14 23.50
C HIS A 99 -0.58 13.51 24.98
N GLU A 100 -1.25 12.81 25.90
CA GLU A 100 -1.10 13.07 27.35
C GLU A 100 0.33 12.78 27.82
N GLU A 101 0.94 11.68 27.37
CA GLU A 101 2.35 11.37 27.67
C GLU A 101 3.27 12.50 27.19
N CYS A 102 3.06 13.03 25.98
CA CYS A 102 3.84 14.15 25.46
C CYS A 102 3.68 15.44 26.27
N LEU A 103 2.50 15.68 26.86
CA LEU A 103 2.28 16.79 27.79
C LEU A 103 3.03 16.62 29.11
N GLU A 104 3.26 15.37 29.53
CA GLU A 104 4.05 15.02 30.71
C GLU A 104 5.55 14.94 30.42
N GLY A 105 5.95 15.02 29.15
CA GLY A 105 7.33 14.84 28.69
C GLY A 105 7.78 13.38 28.68
N ASN A 106 6.83 12.44 28.71
CA ASN A 106 7.06 11.02 28.48
C ASN A 106 6.87 10.68 27.00
N PHE A 107 7.77 9.85 26.45
CA PHE A 107 7.72 9.39 25.05
C PHE A 107 7.78 7.87 24.95
N ASP A 108 7.51 7.15 26.05
CA ASP A 108 7.60 5.69 26.12
C ASP A 108 6.70 5.01 25.09
N SER A 109 5.45 5.47 24.89
CA SER A 109 4.56 4.86 23.90
C SER A 109 5.09 5.05 22.47
N ILE A 110 5.64 6.23 22.15
CA ILE A 110 6.23 6.53 20.84
C ILE A 110 7.50 5.69 20.63
N ASN A 111 8.37 5.61 21.63
CA ASN A 111 9.60 4.81 21.57
C ASN A 111 9.29 3.32 21.40
N LYS A 112 8.34 2.78 22.16
CA LYS A 112 7.87 1.40 21.99
C LYS A 112 7.26 1.17 20.60
N LEU A 113 6.56 2.15 20.06
CA LEU A 113 6.05 2.09 18.69
C LEU A 113 7.20 2.08 17.69
N ARG A 114 8.29 2.82 17.90
CA ARG A 114 9.47 2.80 17.02
C ARG A 114 10.23 1.47 17.05
N GLU A 115 10.32 0.83 18.21
CA GLU A 115 11.04 -0.44 18.38
C GLU A 115 10.28 -1.65 17.81
N THR A 116 8.95 -1.57 17.77
CA THR A 116 8.12 -2.65 17.24
C THR A 116 8.16 -2.63 15.71
N ASN A 117 8.40 -3.77 15.07
CA ASN A 117 8.39 -3.84 13.61
C ASN A 117 6.98 -3.52 13.07
N PRO A 118 6.83 -2.82 11.92
CA PRO A 118 5.51 -2.64 11.32
C PRO A 118 4.89 -4.02 11.03
N PRO A 119 3.58 -4.20 11.26
CA PRO A 119 2.92 -5.46 10.95
C PRO A 119 3.08 -5.77 9.46
N THR A 120 3.74 -6.89 9.16
CA THR A 120 3.78 -7.46 7.81
C THR A 120 2.43 -8.08 7.52
N VAL A 121 1.50 -7.30 6.99
CA VAL A 121 0.23 -7.83 6.49
C VAL A 121 0.51 -8.33 5.07
N SER A 122 0.71 -9.64 4.90
CA SER A 122 0.82 -10.24 3.58
C SER A 122 -0.58 -10.44 3.00
N TYR A 123 -1.01 -9.53 2.12
CA TYR A 123 -2.27 -9.67 1.39
C TYR A 123 -2.00 -10.21 -0.02
N THR A 124 -2.46 -11.43 -0.32
CA THR A 124 -2.52 -11.93 -1.69
C THR A 124 -3.69 -11.26 -2.41
N ARG A 125 -3.39 -10.30 -3.29
CA ARG A 125 -4.37 -9.77 -4.25
C ARG A 125 -4.88 -10.93 -5.11
N GLN A 126 -6.10 -11.40 -4.84
CA GLN A 126 -6.77 -12.32 -5.75
C GLN A 126 -7.14 -11.52 -7.00
N HIS A 127 -6.43 -11.79 -8.10
CA HIS A 127 -6.81 -11.34 -9.42
C HIS A 127 -8.05 -12.15 -9.81
N ASN A 128 -9.25 -11.61 -9.55
CA ASN A 128 -10.47 -12.09 -10.17
C ASN A 128 -10.39 -11.73 -11.66
N GLY A 129 -9.74 -12.58 -12.44
CA GLY A 129 -9.88 -12.60 -13.88
C GLY A 129 -11.21 -13.28 -14.21
N ASP A 130 -12.28 -12.50 -14.19
CA ASP A 130 -13.46 -12.76 -15.02
C ASP A 130 -13.32 -11.89 -16.27
N ASP A 131 -12.51 -12.38 -17.22
CA ASP A 131 -12.56 -11.96 -18.62
C ASP A 131 -13.80 -12.63 -19.24
N ASP A 132 -14.97 -11.99 -19.12
CA ASP A 132 -16.06 -12.21 -20.07
C ASP A 132 -15.82 -11.27 -21.27
N GLU A 133 -14.97 -11.72 -22.20
CA GLU A 133 -14.85 -11.13 -23.53
C GLU A 133 -16.08 -11.48 -24.37
N ASP A 134 -17.15 -10.70 -24.25
CA ASP A 134 -18.22 -10.68 -25.26
C ASP A 134 -17.87 -9.63 -26.32
N SER A 135 -17.06 -10.05 -27.29
CA SER A 135 -16.76 -9.23 -28.47
C SER A 135 -17.77 -9.55 -29.57
N GLU A 136 -18.83 -8.75 -29.61
CA GLU A 136 -19.81 -8.71 -30.69
C GLU A 136 -19.10 -8.44 -32.03
N ALA A 137 -19.12 -9.43 -32.92
CA ALA A 137 -18.58 -9.32 -34.26
C ALA A 137 -19.52 -8.46 -35.14
N ASP A 138 -19.16 -7.19 -35.33
CA ASP A 138 -19.80 -6.31 -36.31
C ASP A 138 -19.26 -6.63 -37.72
N ASP A 139 -20.13 -7.25 -38.53
CA ASP A 139 -19.93 -7.55 -39.96
C ASP A 139 -20.05 -6.25 -40.77
N GLY A 140 -18.92 -5.54 -40.90
CA GLY A 140 -18.78 -4.35 -41.74
C GLY A 140 -18.07 -4.69 -43.05
N ASP A 141 -18.83 -4.70 -44.14
CA ASP A 141 -18.36 -4.80 -45.51
C ASP A 141 -17.41 -3.65 -45.89
N ASN A 142 -16.35 -3.94 -46.67
CA ASN A 142 -16.04 -3.12 -47.83
C ASN A 142 -15.10 -3.85 -48.80
N ALA A 143 -15.57 -4.00 -50.02
CA ALA A 143 -14.78 -4.43 -51.17
C ALA A 143 -13.94 -3.28 -51.74
N MET A 144 -12.84 -3.66 -52.40
CA MET A 144 -12.17 -3.04 -53.56
C MET A 144 -10.65 -2.90 -53.34
N ILE A 145 -9.94 -3.89 -53.89
CA ILE A 145 -8.55 -3.79 -54.31
C ILE A 145 -8.48 -2.79 -55.47
N GLU A 146 -7.68 -1.74 -55.34
CA GLU A 146 -7.06 -1.13 -56.51
C GLU A 146 -5.63 -0.66 -56.22
N ASN A 147 -4.76 -1.28 -56.99
CA ASN A 147 -3.34 -1.07 -57.17
C ASN A 147 -3.00 0.36 -57.56
N ASN A 148 -2.07 1.02 -56.85
CA ASN A 148 -1.16 1.93 -57.54
C ASN A 148 0.22 2.03 -56.87
N THR A 149 1.21 1.68 -57.68
CA THR A 149 2.66 1.69 -57.51
C THR A 149 3.22 3.11 -57.35
N SER A 150 4.17 3.30 -56.43
CA SER A 150 5.32 4.23 -56.61
C SER A 150 6.42 3.93 -55.59
N GLU A 151 7.47 3.29 -56.08
CA GLU A 151 8.82 3.24 -55.51
C GLU A 151 9.46 4.64 -55.55
N MET A 152 10.06 5.08 -54.44
CA MET A 152 11.06 6.15 -54.46
C MET A 152 12.20 5.79 -53.51
N GLU A 153 13.33 5.43 -54.13
CA GLU A 153 14.65 5.32 -53.52
C GLU A 153 15.21 6.73 -53.28
N VAL A 154 15.63 7.04 -52.05
CA VAL A 154 16.59 8.12 -51.80
C VAL A 154 17.54 7.74 -50.65
N ASP A 155 18.74 7.37 -51.07
CA ASP A 155 20.07 7.54 -50.50
C ASP A 155 20.22 7.82 -48.98
N ALA A 156 21.00 6.94 -48.34
CA ALA A 156 21.62 7.19 -47.04
C ALA A 156 22.59 8.40 -47.11
N PRO A 157 22.95 8.99 -45.96
CA PRO A 157 24.25 8.58 -45.44
C PRO A 157 24.27 8.36 -43.92
N GLN A 158 25.22 7.50 -43.56
CA GLN A 158 25.64 7.11 -42.22
C GLN A 158 25.94 8.30 -41.30
N CYS A 159 25.62 8.15 -40.02
CA CYS A 159 26.48 8.63 -38.95
C CYS A 159 26.74 7.49 -37.96
N GLN A 160 27.88 6.84 -38.13
CA GLN A 160 28.51 5.99 -37.13
C GLN A 160 29.30 6.85 -36.16
N SER A 161 29.23 6.53 -34.87
CA SER A 161 30.39 6.53 -33.98
C SER A 161 30.12 5.47 -32.90
N SER A 162 30.61 4.24 -33.12
CA SER A 162 31.87 3.69 -32.58
C SER A 162 31.89 3.69 -31.06
N LEU A 163 31.54 2.55 -30.45
CA LEU A 163 32.46 1.46 -30.04
C LEU A 163 32.77 1.58 -28.55
N ASN A 164 32.29 0.62 -27.76
CA ASN A 164 33.21 -0.21 -27.00
C ASN A 164 32.60 -1.59 -26.74
N GLN A 165 33.13 -2.58 -27.47
CA GLN A 165 32.98 -4.01 -27.22
C GLN A 165 33.82 -4.42 -25.99
N LYS A 166 33.37 -5.46 -25.29
CA LYS A 166 34.14 -6.68 -24.99
C LYS A 166 33.19 -7.67 -24.30
N ASP A 167 32.69 -8.67 -25.03
CA ASP A 167 33.28 -10.01 -25.23
C ASP A 167 33.00 -10.95 -24.04
N THR A 168 31.98 -11.80 -24.17
CA THR A 168 32.06 -13.25 -24.46
C THR A 168 32.61 -14.11 -23.32
N VAL A 169 31.80 -15.07 -22.84
CA VAL A 169 32.02 -16.53 -22.96
C VAL A 169 31.13 -17.24 -21.94
N CYS A 170 30.34 -18.16 -22.46
CA CYS A 170 29.69 -19.26 -21.78
C CYS A 170 30.74 -20.31 -21.35
N ASP A 171 30.73 -20.76 -20.09
CA ASP A 171 31.36 -22.03 -19.71
C ASP A 171 30.65 -22.65 -18.50
N GLU A 172 30.21 -23.89 -18.70
CA GLU A 172 29.63 -24.79 -17.70
C GLU A 172 30.72 -25.38 -16.81
N THR A 173 30.55 -25.32 -15.48
CA THR A 173 31.15 -26.34 -14.59
C THR A 173 30.24 -26.67 -13.40
N ASN A 174 29.59 -27.82 -13.53
CA ASN A 174 29.24 -28.81 -12.51
C ASN A 174 30.04 -28.71 -11.18
N MET A 175 29.34 -28.67 -10.03
CA MET A 175 29.51 -29.60 -8.91
C MET A 175 28.59 -29.27 -7.71
N LYS A 176 27.64 -30.19 -7.50
CA LYS A 176 27.32 -30.90 -6.25
C LYS A 176 26.87 -30.18 -4.95
N GLU A 177 25.76 -30.73 -4.48
CA GLU A 177 25.39 -31.10 -3.10
C GLU A 177 24.51 -30.15 -2.26
N VAL A 178 23.32 -30.71 -2.00
CA VAL A 178 22.25 -30.36 -1.06
C VAL A 178 22.77 -30.41 0.39
N PRO A 179 22.21 -29.62 1.32
CA PRO A 179 21.10 -30.15 2.14
C PRO A 179 19.98 -29.11 2.31
N GLU A 180 18.75 -29.51 2.00
CA GLU A 180 17.74 -29.97 2.95
C GLU A 180 16.90 -28.78 3.45
N VAL A 181 15.92 -28.47 2.62
CA VAL A 181 14.75 -27.67 2.95
C VAL A 181 13.94 -28.40 4.01
N ALA A 182 14.05 -27.97 5.27
CA ALA A 182 13.07 -28.31 6.28
C ALA A 182 11.86 -27.37 6.13
N ASP A 183 11.15 -27.49 5.00
CA ASP A 183 9.84 -26.87 4.85
C ASP A 183 8.79 -27.90 5.25
N GLY A 184 8.36 -27.79 6.51
CA GLY A 184 7.41 -28.66 7.17
C GLY A 184 5.99 -28.45 6.67
N TRP A 185 5.70 -28.92 5.45
CA TRP A 185 4.34 -29.12 4.98
C TRP A 185 4.13 -30.53 4.46
N THR A 186 3.38 -31.32 5.22
CA THR A 186 2.93 -32.65 4.81
C THR A 186 1.81 -32.50 3.78
N VAL A 187 2.08 -32.91 2.54
CA VAL A 187 1.08 -33.01 1.47
C VAL A 187 0.10 -34.14 1.79
N VAL A 188 -1.17 -33.79 2.03
CA VAL A 188 -2.25 -34.79 2.17
C VAL A 188 -2.77 -35.20 0.80
N SER A 189 -2.69 -36.49 0.48
CA SER A 189 -3.22 -37.02 -0.77
C SER A 189 -4.76 -37.01 -0.75
N SER A 190 -5.38 -36.34 -1.72
CA SER A 190 -6.83 -36.34 -1.96
C SER A 190 -7.38 -37.77 -2.12
N ARG A 191 -8.38 -38.12 -1.29
CA ARG A 191 -9.01 -39.44 -1.28
C ARG A 191 -10.10 -39.50 -2.36
N ARG A 192 -9.76 -40.05 -3.53
CA ARG A 192 -10.71 -40.35 -4.61
C ARG A 192 -11.80 -41.32 -4.11
N SER A 193 -13.04 -40.87 -4.04
CA SER A 193 -14.20 -41.71 -3.73
C SER A 193 -14.49 -42.64 -4.92
N LYS A 194 -14.38 -43.96 -4.70
CA LYS A 194 -14.87 -44.96 -5.66
C LYS A 194 -16.34 -45.23 -5.34
N GLY A 195 -17.23 -44.72 -6.21
CA GLY A 195 -18.63 -45.10 -6.23
C GLY A 195 -18.78 -46.62 -6.44
N ARG A 196 -19.58 -47.26 -5.58
CA ARG A 196 -20.06 -48.62 -5.76
C ARG A 196 -21.55 -48.54 -6.07
N LYS A 197 -21.89 -48.73 -7.35
CA LYS A 197 -23.25 -49.05 -7.79
C LYS A 197 -23.49 -50.54 -7.53
N LYS A 198 -24.61 -50.87 -6.89
CA LYS A 198 -25.33 -52.13 -7.11
C LYS A 198 -26.81 -51.85 -7.02
#